data_AF-A0A7S9C8N1-F1
#
_entry.id   AF-A0A7S9C8N1-F1
#
_cell.length_a   1.000
_cell.length_b   1.000
_cell.length_c   1.000
_cell.angle_alpha   90.00
_cell.angle_beta   90.00
_cell.angle_gamma   90.00
#
_symmetry.space_group_name_H-M   'P 1'
#
loop_
_entity.id
_entity.type
_entity.pdbx_description
1 polymer ?
#
loop_
_entity_poly.entity_id
_entity_poly.type
_entity_poly.pdbx_seq_one_letter_code
_entity_poly.pdbx_strand_id
1 'polypeptide(L)'
;MSSSQYPAPPPDQRFIDKQMAGVIEAIMIHGYSLANKGFIPSEQQVAVYISSLNEETLLQRIRRHPGAAATRARLADDAELLRWARLVGRDKQA
;
A
#
# COMPACT_ATOMS: atom_id res chain seq x y z
N MET A 1 25.47 18.02 -5.88
CA MET A 1 24.94 16.94 -5.03
C MET A 1 23.61 17.43 -4.47
N SER A 2 22.50 17.02 -5.08
CA SER A 2 21.16 17.49 -4.67
C SER A 2 20.66 16.64 -3.52
N SER A 3 20.71 17.18 -2.32
CA SER A 3 20.06 16.63 -1.14
C SER A 3 18.55 16.78 -1.32
N SER A 4 17.83 15.69 -1.62
CA SER A 4 16.37 15.66 -1.52
C SER A 4 15.98 15.78 -0.05
N GLN A 5 15.91 17.01 0.43
CA GLN A 5 15.39 17.37 1.75
C GLN A 5 13.86 17.37 1.67
N TYR A 6 13.26 16.18 1.68
CA TYR A 6 11.84 16.08 2.00
C TYR A 6 11.71 16.26 3.51
N PRO A 7 10.97 17.29 4.00
CA PRO A 7 10.76 17.45 5.43
C PRO A 7 10.13 16.18 5.99
N ALA A 8 10.61 15.74 7.15
CA ALA A 8 10.04 14.59 7.84
C ALA A 8 8.53 14.82 8.02
N PRO A 9 7.67 13.85 7.66
CA PRO A 9 6.24 14.04 7.79
C PRO A 9 5.87 14.29 9.26
N PRO A 10 4.89 15.18 9.53
CA PRO A 10 4.42 15.43 10.89
C PRO A 10 3.92 14.12 11.53
N PRO A 11 3.93 14.01 12.87
CA PRO A 11 3.60 12.76 13.59
C PRO A 11 2.27 12.12 13.14
N ASP A 12 1.25 12.95 12.92
CA ASP A 12 -0.07 12.52 12.45
C ASP A 12 -0.01 11.87 11.08
N GLN A 13 0.83 12.40 10.18
CA GLN A 13 0.99 11.87 8.84
C GLN A 13 1.66 10.49 8.87
N ARG A 14 2.66 10.28 9.74
CA ARG A 14 3.29 8.95 9.91
C ARG A 14 2.29 7.92 10.41
N PHE A 15 1.41 8.31 11.34
CA PHE A 15 0.36 7.44 11.84
C PHE A 15 -0.64 7.08 10.74
N ILE A 16 -1.13 8.07 9.98
CA ILE A 16 -2.02 7.86 8.83
C ILE A 16 -1.36 6.94 7.81
N ASP A 17 -0.10 7.19 7.49
CA ASP A 17 0.66 6.41 6.51
C ASP A 17 0.77 4.95 6.90
N LYS A 18 1.06 4.66 8.17
CA LYS A 18 1.13 3.31 8.69
C LYS A 18 -0.22 2.60 8.61
N GLN A 19 -1.29 3.27 9.05
CA GLN A 19 -2.64 2.73 8.98
C GLN A 19 -3.04 2.42 7.54
N MET A 20 -2.78 3.35 6.62
CA MET A 20 -3.16 3.20 5.22
C MET A 20 -2.29 2.21 4.45
N ALA A 21 -1.01 2.07 4.79
CA ALA A 21 -0.18 0.99 4.29
C ALA A 21 -0.74 -0.38 4.70
N GLY A 22 -1.18 -0.54 5.96
CA GLY A 22 -1.84 -1.77 6.43
C GLY A 22 -3.16 -2.06 5.70
N VAL A 23 -3.95 -1.03 5.37
CA VAL A 23 -5.15 -1.19 4.53
C VAL A 23 -4.79 -1.70 3.14
N ILE A 24 -3.78 -1.10 2.49
CA ILE A 24 -3.34 -1.54 1.16
C ILE A 24 -2.79 -2.97 1.21
N GLU A 25 -2.01 -3.31 2.23
CA GLU A 25 -1.51 -4.66 2.46
C GLU A 25 -2.67 -5.67 2.53
N ALA A 26 -3.69 -5.41 3.36
CA ALA A 26 -4.84 -6.29 3.48
C ALA A 26 -5.61 -6.47 2.15
N ILE A 27 -5.79 -5.39 1.39
CA ILE A 27 -6.39 -5.43 0.05
C ILE A 27 -5.57 -6.33 -0.88
N MET A 28 -4.25 -6.20 -0.85
CA MET A 28 -3.34 -6.93 -1.73
C MET A 28 -3.20 -8.39 -1.33
N ILE A 29 -3.22 -8.71 -0.03
CA ILE A 29 -3.32 -10.09 0.49
C ILE A 29 -4.58 -10.76 -0.04
N HIS A 30 -5.74 -10.08 0.07
CA HIS A 30 -7.00 -10.62 -0.42
C HIS A 30 -6.95 -10.90 -1.93
N GLY A 31 -6.48 -9.92 -2.72
CA GLY A 31 -6.33 -10.09 -4.17
C GLY A 31 -5.32 -11.18 -4.56
N TYR A 32 -4.22 -11.33 -3.82
CA TYR A 32 -3.24 -12.40 -4.03
C TYR A 32 -3.84 -13.77 -3.69
N SER A 33 -4.50 -13.88 -2.54
CA SER A 33 -5.08 -15.12 -2.04
C SER A 33 -6.16 -15.66 -2.98
N LEU A 34 -7.03 -14.79 -3.52
CA LEU A 34 -8.02 -15.17 -4.53
C LEU A 34 -7.37 -15.75 -5.81
N ALA A 35 -6.24 -15.17 -6.25
CA ALA A 35 -5.52 -15.66 -7.42
C ALA A 35 -4.72 -16.96 -7.15
N ASN A 36 -4.42 -17.26 -5.89
CA ASN A 36 -3.53 -18.36 -5.48
C ASN A 36 -4.23 -19.39 -4.58
N LYS A 37 -5.49 -19.73 -4.87
CA LYS A 37 -6.26 -20.80 -4.20
C LYS A 37 -6.33 -20.67 -2.67
N GLY A 38 -6.43 -19.43 -2.16
CA GLY A 38 -6.53 -19.19 -0.73
C GLY A 38 -5.18 -19.10 0.00
N PHE A 39 -4.05 -19.20 -0.70
CA PHE A 39 -2.73 -19.03 -0.09
C PHE A 39 -2.60 -17.64 0.56
N ILE A 40 -2.09 -17.60 1.79
CA ILE A 40 -1.86 -16.35 2.53
C ILE A 40 -0.38 -15.98 2.37
N PRO A 41 -0.04 -14.94 1.61
CA PRO A 41 1.33 -14.52 1.43
C PRO A 41 1.91 -13.89 2.70
N SER A 42 3.22 -14.01 2.89
CA SER A 42 3.94 -13.21 3.89
C SER A 42 3.96 -11.74 3.48
N GLU A 43 4.16 -10.84 4.44
CA GLU A 43 4.29 -9.38 4.19
C GLU A 43 5.31 -9.08 3.08
N GLN A 44 6.43 -9.80 3.06
CA GLN A 44 7.49 -9.61 2.06
C GLN A 44 7.05 -10.10 0.66
N GLN A 45 6.28 -11.19 0.58
CA GLN A 45 5.68 -11.62 -0.68
C GLN A 45 4.65 -10.61 -1.19
N VAL A 46 3.89 -9.98 -0.29
CA VAL A 46 2.95 -8.90 -0.65
C VAL A 46 3.70 -7.68 -1.18
N ALA A 47 4.80 -7.27 -0.54
CA ALA A 47 5.62 -6.14 -1.01
C ALA A 47 6.23 -6.40 -2.40
N VAL A 48 6.74 -7.62 -2.64
CA VAL A 48 7.22 -8.04 -3.97
C VAL A 48 6.10 -8.03 -4.99
N TYR A 49 4.92 -8.53 -4.61
CA TYR A 49 3.75 -8.54 -5.48
C TYR A 49 3.28 -7.12 -5.85
N ILE A 50 3.19 -6.21 -4.88
CA ILE A 50 2.87 -4.80 -5.15
C ILE A 50 3.87 -4.20 -6.14
N SER A 51 5.16 -4.48 -5.94
CA SER A 51 6.24 -3.97 -6.79
C SER A 51 6.27 -4.57 -8.20
N SER A 52 5.64 -5.72 -8.43
CA SER A 52 5.55 -6.35 -9.74
C SER A 52 4.37 -5.87 -10.58
N LEU A 53 3.42 -5.14 -9.98
CA LEU A 53 2.29 -4.56 -10.68
C LEU A 53 2.67 -3.20 -11.27
N ASN A 54 2.13 -2.90 -12.47
CA ASN A 54 2.16 -1.53 -12.96
C ASN A 54 1.23 -0.63 -12.12
N GLU A 55 1.50 0.68 -12.11
CA GLU A 55 0.81 1.64 -11.26
C GLU A 55 -0.71 1.66 -11.52
N GLU A 56 -1.13 1.58 -12.79
CA GLU A 56 -2.56 1.55 -13.15
C GLU A 56 -3.27 0.33 -12.53
N THR A 57 -2.68 -0.86 -12.66
CA THR A 57 -3.26 -2.11 -12.12
C THR A 57 -3.34 -2.06 -10.60
N LEU A 58 -2.31 -1.54 -9.95
CA LEU A 58 -2.27 -1.37 -8.50
C LEU A 58 -3.39 -0.42 -8.04
N LEU A 59 -3.51 0.75 -8.65
CA LEU A 59 -4.55 1.74 -8.34
C LEU A 59 -5.95 1.18 -8.57
N GLN A 60 -6.18 0.49 -9.69
CA GLN A 60 -7.47 -0.14 -9.97
C GLN A 60 -7.83 -1.19 -8.92
N ARG A 61 -6.87 -2.03 -8.50
CA ARG A 61 -7.09 -3.05 -7.47
C ARG A 61 -7.45 -2.43 -6.12
N ILE A 62 -6.74 -1.38 -5.73
CA ILE A 62 -7.02 -0.65 -4.48
C ILE A 62 -8.42 -0.04 -4.54
N ARG A 63 -8.73 0.73 -5.59
CA ARG A 63 -10.00 1.46 -5.71
C ARG A 63 -11.23 0.56 -5.83
N ARG A 64 -11.09 -0.60 -6.48
CA ARG A 64 -12.21 -1.55 -6.65
C ARG A 64 -12.45 -2.42 -5.42
N HIS A 65 -11.53 -2.44 -4.46
CA HIS A 65 -11.69 -3.27 -3.28
C HIS A 65 -12.72 -2.67 -2.30
N PRO A 66 -13.71 -3.44 -1.81
CA PRO A 66 -14.70 -2.94 -0.85
C PRO A 66 -14.09 -2.31 0.40
N GLY A 67 -12.95 -2.86 0.87
CA GLY A 67 -12.19 -2.31 2.00
C GLY A 67 -11.63 -0.89 1.79
N ALA A 68 -11.43 -0.45 0.54
CA ALA A 68 -11.04 0.93 0.26
C ALA A 68 -12.21 1.91 0.50
N ALA A 69 -13.45 1.48 0.23
CA ALA A 69 -14.64 2.33 0.33
C ALA A 69 -14.95 2.79 1.78
N ALA A 70 -14.51 2.02 2.76
CA ALA A 70 -14.69 2.29 4.19
C ALA A 70 -13.51 3.03 4.84
N THR A 71 -12.49 3.42 4.05
CA THR A 71 -11.27 4.04 4.56
C THR A 71 -10.91 5.30 3.78
N ARG A 72 -9.84 5.98 4.22
CA ARG A 72 -9.30 7.16 3.53
C ARG A 72 -8.86 6.87 2.09
N ALA A 73 -8.59 5.60 1.75
CA ALA A 73 -8.21 5.19 0.40
C ALA A 73 -9.26 5.52 -0.66
N ARG A 74 -10.55 5.66 -0.28
CA ARG A 74 -11.61 6.06 -1.22
C ARG A 74 -11.42 7.48 -1.78
N LEU A 75 -10.91 8.40 -0.96
CA LEU A 75 -10.82 9.83 -1.27
C LEU A 75 -9.38 10.29 -1.55
N ALA A 76 -8.40 9.41 -1.31
CA ALA A 76 -7.00 9.67 -1.57
C ALA A 76 -6.75 9.81 -3.08
N ASP A 77 -5.85 10.72 -3.44
CA ASP A 77 -5.38 10.82 -4.81
C ASP A 77 -4.45 9.65 -5.17
N ASP A 78 -4.12 9.53 -6.46
CA ASP A 78 -3.27 8.43 -6.93
C ASP A 78 -1.86 8.48 -6.33
N ALA A 79 -1.32 9.67 -6.06
CA ALA A 79 0.00 9.82 -5.48
C ALA A 79 0.03 9.32 -4.02
N GLU A 80 -1.00 9.63 -3.22
CA GLU A 80 -1.16 9.12 -1.86
C GLU A 80 -1.30 7.60 -1.84
N LEU A 81 -2.12 7.04 -2.71
CA LEU A 81 -2.31 5.58 -2.81
C LEU A 81 -1.01 4.86 -3.18
N LEU A 82 -0.29 5.35 -4.19
CA LEU A 82 1.00 4.80 -4.58
C LEU A 82 2.05 4.95 -3.48
N ARG A 83 2.04 6.08 -2.77
CA ARG A 83 2.96 6.33 -1.65
C ARG A 83 2.72 5.33 -0.53
N TRP A 84 1.48 5.11 -0.09
CA TRP A 84 1.16 4.12 0.92
C TRP A 84 1.49 2.69 0.46
N ALA A 85 1.23 2.36 -0.81
CA ALA A 85 1.59 1.04 -1.35
C ALA A 85 3.10 0.78 -1.29
N ARG A 86 3.92 1.81 -1.52
CA ARG A 86 5.39 1.72 -1.38
C ARG A 86 5.85 1.54 0.06
N LEU A 87 5.02 1.83 1.06
CA LEU A 87 5.35 1.63 2.47
C LEU A 87 5.10 0.19 2.94
N VAL A 88 4.31 -0.59 2.20
CA VAL A 88 4.03 -2.00 2.54
C VAL A 88 5.34 -2.79 2.58
N GLY A 89 5.58 -3.47 3.70
CA GLY A 89 6.79 -4.27 3.94
C GLY A 89 8.07 -3.48 4.26
N ARG A 90 8.02 -2.14 4.37
CA ARG A 90 9.21 -1.32 4.71
C ARG A 90 9.50 -1.23 6.21
N ASP A 91 8.50 -1.37 7.07
CA ASP A 91 8.64 -1.24 8.53
C ASP A 91 9.57 -2.30 9.18
N LYS A 92 9.96 -3.36 8.46
CA LYS A 92 10.88 -4.43 8.92
C LYS A 92 12.23 -4.46 8.21
N GLN A 93 12.54 -3.48 7.34
CA GLN A 93 13.84 -3.37 6.68
C GLN A 93 14.84 -2.47 7.43
N ALA A 94 14.50 -2.03 8.64
CA ALA A 94 15.32 -1.17 9.49
C ALA A 94 15.92 -1.95 10.67
#